data_AF-A0A2V9CKP8-F1
#
_entry.id   AF-A0A2V9CKP8-F1
#
_cell.length_a   1.000
_cell.length_b   1.000
_cell.length_c   1.000
_cell.angle_alpha   90.00
_cell.angle_beta   90.00
_cell.angle_gamma   90.00
#
_symmetry.space_group_name_H-M   'P 1'
#
loop_
_entity.id
_entity.type
_entity.pdbx_description
1 polymer ?
#
loop_
_entity_poly.entity_id
_entity_poly.type
_entity_poly.pdbx_seq_one_letter_code
_entity_poly.pdbx_strand_id
1 'polypeptide(L)'
;MDLGGFRTLQGTQVTDIPGIASRKRLTNLMTLSVDTSFWSRYRDDKRNPDLGDTNFKQAIPALFAGKFTAIPRNNGELMIGSTVTSVDTHAQAVANTAGFHFAFIEQGGSSLYPSLAQRVTSLEVLRILLSIGPTETAHFQIWHDKAGNYVRPLTDLSQPGLVFPEINVGDDLLQTNLVMPEPTFFLSNTRFPPCSIIRTTNTVGAAMGAGNALTADGLFDGQPPQFFEFLKDLAHEADEAEREI
;
A
#
# COMPACT_ATOMS: atom_id res chain seq x y z
N MET A 1 20.08 0.71 12.53
CA MET A 1 18.98 0.97 13.48
C MET A 1 18.26 -0.34 13.80
N ASP A 2 17.82 -0.52 15.04
CA ASP A 2 17.08 -1.71 15.49
C ASP A 2 15.65 -1.33 15.90
N LEU A 3 14.66 -1.94 15.23
CA LEU A 3 13.23 -1.77 15.51
C LEU A 3 12.68 -2.85 16.48
N GLY A 4 13.53 -3.75 16.96
CA GLY A 4 13.16 -4.89 17.80
C GLY A 4 12.41 -4.47 19.06
N GLY A 5 12.82 -3.36 19.69
CA GLY A 5 12.16 -2.81 20.89
C GLY A 5 10.70 -2.38 20.67
N PHE A 6 10.31 -2.11 19.42
CA PHE A 6 8.94 -1.72 19.07
C PHE A 6 8.08 -2.90 18.61
N ARG A 7 8.59 -4.13 18.62
CA ARG A 7 7.76 -5.33 18.35
C ARG A 7 6.90 -5.66 19.56
N THR A 8 5.85 -4.88 19.78
CA THR A 8 4.97 -4.95 20.96
C THR A 8 3.54 -5.36 20.63
N LEU A 9 3.11 -5.14 19.38
CA LEU A 9 1.74 -5.37 18.96
C LEU A 9 1.38 -6.85 18.97
N GLN A 10 0.15 -7.16 19.39
CA GLN A 10 -0.35 -8.52 19.36
C GLN A 10 -0.62 -8.96 17.91
N GLY A 11 -0.11 -10.13 17.54
CA GLY A 11 -0.42 -10.74 16.25
C GLY A 11 -1.71 -11.56 16.27
N THR A 12 -2.00 -12.18 15.12
CA THR A 12 -3.08 -13.17 14.96
C THR A 12 -3.07 -14.22 16.08
N GLN A 13 -4.25 -14.62 16.54
CA GLN A 13 -4.48 -15.72 17.47
C GLN A 13 -4.83 -17.04 16.74
N VAL A 14 -4.48 -17.16 15.46
CA VAL A 14 -4.56 -18.43 14.74
C VAL A 14 -3.62 -19.45 15.42
N THR A 15 -4.12 -20.63 15.74
CA THR A 15 -3.36 -21.67 16.45
C THR A 15 -2.69 -22.67 15.51
N ASP A 16 -3.08 -22.68 14.24
CA ASP A 16 -2.62 -23.67 13.25
C ASP A 16 -1.19 -23.43 12.78
N ILE A 17 -0.62 -22.25 13.07
CA ILE A 17 0.78 -21.91 12.79
C ILE A 17 1.54 -21.91 14.13
N PRO A 18 2.43 -22.88 14.39
CA PRO A 18 3.14 -22.98 15.67
C PRO A 18 3.85 -21.69 16.07
N GLY A 19 3.50 -21.19 17.25
CA GLY A 19 4.10 -20.00 17.86
C GLY A 19 3.68 -18.66 17.25
N ILE A 20 2.75 -18.60 16.30
CA ILE A 20 2.32 -17.29 15.72
C ILE A 20 1.59 -16.43 16.76
N ALA A 21 0.78 -17.04 17.63
CA ALA A 21 -0.03 -16.33 18.62
C ALA A 21 0.79 -15.63 19.70
N SER A 22 1.99 -16.11 20.00
CA SER A 22 2.93 -15.47 20.93
C SER A 22 3.87 -14.47 20.26
N ARG A 23 3.96 -14.45 18.93
CA ARG A 23 4.84 -13.52 18.19
C ARG A 23 4.25 -12.12 18.21
N LYS A 24 5.05 -11.18 18.71
CA LYS A 24 4.74 -9.76 18.64
C LYS A 24 5.10 -9.18 17.27
N ARG A 25 4.41 -8.10 16.90
CA ARG A 25 4.54 -7.45 15.60
C ARG A 25 4.98 -6.00 15.76
N LEU A 26 5.64 -5.52 14.73
CA LEU A 26 5.86 -4.08 14.53
C LEU A 26 4.61 -3.42 13.91
N THR A 27 3.87 -4.17 13.10
CA THR A 27 2.75 -3.67 12.33
C THR A 27 1.43 -4.26 12.79
N ASN A 28 0.43 -3.38 12.90
CA ASN A 28 -0.97 -3.72 13.01
C ASN A 28 -1.50 -4.07 11.61
N LEU A 29 -2.02 -5.29 11.46
CA LEU A 29 -2.65 -5.73 10.21
C LEU A 29 -4.14 -6.05 10.41
N MET A 30 -4.72 -5.63 11.54
CA MET A 30 -6.08 -6.02 11.94
C MET A 30 -7.07 -4.86 11.92
N THR A 31 -6.60 -3.61 11.80
CA THR A 31 -7.45 -2.41 11.72
C THR A 31 -6.89 -1.40 10.74
N LEU A 32 -6.99 -1.70 9.44
CA LEU A 32 -6.42 -0.92 8.34
C LEU A 32 -7.48 -0.12 7.56
N SER A 33 -7.16 1.12 7.21
CA SER A 33 -7.89 1.97 6.27
C SER A 33 -7.05 2.12 5.01
N VAL A 34 -7.40 1.42 3.93
CA VAL A 34 -6.52 1.30 2.76
C VAL A 34 -6.91 2.33 1.70
N ASP A 35 -5.98 3.24 1.36
CA ASP A 35 -6.14 4.13 0.21
C ASP A 35 -6.02 3.32 -1.08
N THR A 36 -7.15 3.07 -1.73
CA THR A 36 -7.27 2.36 -3.01
C THR A 36 -7.25 3.30 -4.22
N SER A 37 -6.97 4.59 -4.01
CA SER A 37 -6.85 5.55 -5.12
C SER A 37 -5.62 5.32 -5.97
N PHE A 38 -4.64 4.52 -5.52
CA PHE A 38 -3.53 4.07 -6.35
C PHE A 38 -4.01 3.46 -7.67
N TRP A 39 -5.21 2.88 -7.69
CA TRP A 39 -5.81 2.27 -8.88
C TRP A 39 -6.02 3.28 -10.00
N SER A 40 -6.68 4.40 -9.68
CA SER A 40 -7.01 5.44 -10.66
C SER A 40 -5.88 6.45 -10.83
N ARG A 41 -5.05 6.65 -9.81
CA ARG A 41 -3.97 7.66 -9.77
C ARG A 41 -2.96 7.54 -10.92
N TYR A 42 -2.64 6.33 -11.36
CA TYR A 42 -1.71 6.08 -12.49
C TYR A 42 -2.41 5.87 -13.83
N ARG A 43 -3.74 5.99 -13.86
CA ARG A 43 -4.60 5.71 -15.00
C ARG A 43 -5.32 6.96 -15.51
N ASP A 44 -5.37 8.01 -14.69
CA ASP A 44 -6.00 9.28 -15.01
C ASP A 44 -5.10 10.11 -15.95
N ASP A 45 -5.53 10.25 -17.19
CA ASP A 45 -4.83 11.00 -18.25
C ASP A 45 -4.92 12.53 -18.09
N LYS A 46 -5.73 13.00 -17.12
CA LYS A 46 -6.03 14.42 -16.89
C LYS A 46 -5.55 14.93 -15.54
N ARG A 47 -5.11 14.04 -14.65
CA ARG A 47 -4.65 14.39 -13.30
C ARG A 47 -3.26 13.81 -13.03
N ASN A 48 -2.44 14.55 -12.30
CA ASN A 48 -1.17 14.07 -11.79
C ASN A 48 -0.98 14.53 -10.33
N PRO A 49 -0.80 13.59 -9.38
CA PRO A 49 -0.56 13.96 -7.98
C PRO A 49 0.71 14.77 -7.73
N ASP A 50 1.72 14.69 -8.61
CA ASP A 50 2.93 15.51 -8.55
C ASP A 50 2.70 16.96 -8.99
N LEU A 51 1.56 17.27 -9.64
CA LEU A 51 1.17 18.61 -10.05
C LEU A 51 0.07 19.20 -9.17
N GLY A 52 -0.22 18.57 -8.03
CA GLY A 52 -1.15 19.07 -7.01
C GLY A 52 -2.56 18.50 -7.10
N ASP A 53 -2.83 17.58 -8.02
CA ASP A 53 -4.12 16.86 -8.03
C ASP A 53 -4.21 15.93 -6.81
N THR A 54 -5.33 15.98 -6.10
CA THR A 54 -5.55 15.17 -4.88
C THR A 54 -6.79 14.29 -4.96
N ASN A 55 -7.69 14.57 -5.90
CA ASN A 55 -8.99 13.92 -6.00
C ASN A 55 -8.93 12.76 -6.99
N PHE A 56 -8.58 11.58 -6.49
CA PHE A 56 -8.55 10.33 -7.24
C PHE A 56 -9.65 9.38 -6.77
N LYS A 57 -10.20 8.60 -7.71
CA LYS A 57 -11.29 7.65 -7.43
C LYS A 57 -10.75 6.46 -6.63
N GLN A 58 -11.42 6.14 -5.52
CA GLN A 58 -11.17 4.93 -4.76
C GLN A 58 -11.74 3.72 -5.51
N ALA A 59 -10.93 2.70 -5.77
CA ALA A 59 -11.42 1.44 -6.37
C ALA A 59 -12.36 0.70 -5.41
N ILE A 60 -12.04 0.70 -4.11
CA ILE A 60 -12.86 0.10 -3.05
C ILE A 60 -13.15 1.17 -1.99
N PRO A 61 -14.21 2.00 -2.16
CA PRO A 61 -14.51 3.10 -1.24
C PRO A 61 -14.70 2.66 0.22
N ALA A 62 -15.25 1.46 0.43
CA ALA A 62 -15.42 0.89 1.76
C ALA A 62 -14.07 0.75 2.49
N LEU A 63 -13.06 0.16 1.84
CA LEU A 63 -11.73 -0.04 2.43
C LEU A 63 -11.05 1.26 2.84
N PHE A 64 -11.26 2.34 2.08
CA PHE A 64 -10.73 3.66 2.40
C PHE A 64 -11.45 4.30 3.60
N ALA A 65 -12.77 4.16 3.69
CA ALA A 65 -13.59 4.80 4.72
C ALA A 65 -13.63 4.04 6.06
N GLY A 66 -13.38 2.73 6.03
CA GLY A 66 -13.48 1.85 7.20
C GLY A 66 -12.13 1.38 7.74
N LYS A 67 -12.18 0.48 8.73
CA LYS A 67 -11.02 -0.16 9.37
C LYS A 67 -11.23 -1.67 9.32
N PHE A 68 -10.42 -2.39 8.57
CA PHE A 68 -10.61 -3.82 8.30
C PHE A 68 -9.35 -4.64 8.52
N THR A 69 -9.53 -5.95 8.70
CA THR A 69 -8.42 -6.87 8.93
C THR A 69 -7.84 -7.42 7.62
N ALA A 70 -6.52 -7.37 7.48
CA ALA A 70 -5.76 -7.96 6.37
C ALA A 70 -5.13 -9.32 6.76
N ILE A 71 -5.27 -9.75 8.01
CA ILE A 71 -4.94 -11.10 8.45
C ILE A 71 -6.09 -11.69 9.27
N PRO A 72 -6.25 -13.01 9.33
CA PRO A 72 -7.20 -13.63 10.24
C PRO A 72 -6.81 -13.30 11.69
N ARG A 73 -7.76 -12.89 12.51
CA ARG A 73 -7.56 -12.58 13.93
C ARG A 73 -7.52 -13.86 14.78
N ASN A 74 -8.20 -14.92 14.36
CA ASN A 74 -8.24 -16.22 15.03
C ASN A 74 -8.72 -17.32 14.04
N ASN A 75 -8.68 -18.59 14.46
CA ASN A 75 -9.10 -19.74 13.62
C ASN A 75 -10.55 -19.67 13.12
N GLY A 76 -11.45 -18.99 13.83
CA GLY A 76 -12.84 -18.85 13.41
C GLY A 76 -13.00 -18.08 12.10
N GLU A 77 -12.03 -17.23 11.76
CA GLU A 77 -12.01 -16.45 10.51
C GLU A 77 -11.42 -17.22 9.32
N LEU A 78 -10.97 -18.46 9.55
CA LEU A 78 -10.42 -19.33 8.52
C LEU A 78 -11.45 -20.33 7.98
N MET A 79 -12.63 -20.46 8.62
CA MET A 79 -13.52 -21.61 8.42
C MET A 79 -15.00 -21.24 8.38
N ILE A 80 -15.54 -21.05 7.17
CA ILE A 80 -16.91 -21.46 6.84
C ILE A 80 -16.89 -22.22 5.49
N GLY A 81 -16.99 -23.54 5.57
CA GLY A 81 -17.43 -24.41 4.46
C GLY A 81 -16.41 -24.75 3.37
N SER A 82 -15.59 -25.78 3.58
CA SER A 82 -14.99 -26.52 2.47
C SER A 82 -15.14 -28.02 2.65
N THR A 83 -16.02 -28.61 1.84
CA THR A 83 -15.92 -30.00 1.40
C THR A 83 -15.80 -30.03 -0.12
N VAL A 84 -14.83 -29.25 -0.63
CA VAL A 84 -14.41 -29.07 -2.04
C VAL A 84 -14.84 -27.69 -2.61
N THR A 85 -13.88 -26.77 -2.79
CA THR A 85 -13.88 -25.57 -3.67
C THR A 85 -14.50 -24.20 -3.28
N SER A 86 -14.87 -23.89 -2.03
CA SER A 86 -15.27 -22.50 -1.67
C SER A 86 -14.51 -21.97 -0.46
N VAL A 87 -13.74 -20.89 -0.65
CA VAL A 87 -13.19 -20.08 0.45
C VAL A 87 -14.37 -19.33 1.09
N ASP A 88 -14.41 -19.27 2.42
CA ASP A 88 -15.41 -18.49 3.15
C ASP A 88 -15.42 -17.02 2.72
N THR A 89 -16.59 -16.39 2.72
CA THR A 89 -16.76 -14.97 2.36
C THR A 89 -15.90 -14.06 3.24
N HIS A 90 -15.87 -14.28 4.55
CA HIS A 90 -15.05 -13.46 5.42
C HIS A 90 -13.55 -13.71 5.16
N ALA A 91 -13.13 -14.96 5.07
CA ALA A 91 -11.74 -15.30 4.72
C ALA A 91 -11.29 -14.66 3.38
N GLN A 92 -12.15 -14.65 2.37
CA GLN A 92 -11.88 -14.00 1.08
C GLN A 92 -11.81 -12.47 1.24
N ALA A 93 -12.66 -11.86 2.08
CA ALA A 93 -12.61 -10.43 2.35
C ALA A 93 -11.32 -10.00 3.05
N VAL A 94 -10.82 -10.81 3.99
CA VAL A 94 -9.50 -10.63 4.62
C VAL A 94 -8.39 -10.72 3.58
N ALA A 95 -8.42 -11.74 2.71
CA ALA A 95 -7.45 -11.90 1.63
C ALA A 95 -7.49 -10.73 0.62
N ASN A 96 -8.68 -10.25 0.26
CA ASN A 96 -8.84 -9.09 -0.61
C ASN A 96 -8.27 -7.82 0.05
N THR A 97 -8.57 -7.61 1.34
CA THR A 97 -8.03 -6.48 2.12
C THR A 97 -6.50 -6.51 2.11
N ALA A 98 -5.91 -7.69 2.33
CA ALA A 98 -4.47 -7.88 2.22
C ALA A 98 -3.93 -7.56 0.82
N GLY A 99 -4.58 -8.04 -0.24
CA GLY A 99 -4.15 -7.79 -1.62
C GLY A 99 -4.15 -6.31 -1.99
N PHE A 100 -5.19 -5.56 -1.61
CA PHE A 100 -5.24 -4.11 -1.80
C PHE A 100 -4.20 -3.38 -0.94
N HIS A 101 -3.97 -3.84 0.29
CA HIS A 101 -2.97 -3.24 1.18
C HIS A 101 -1.54 -3.46 0.67
N PHE A 102 -1.23 -4.64 0.13
CA PHE A 102 0.03 -4.87 -0.57
C PHE A 102 0.20 -3.89 -1.72
N ALA A 103 -0.77 -3.79 -2.64
CA ALA A 103 -0.68 -2.83 -3.74
C ALA A 103 -0.45 -1.38 -3.28
N PHE A 104 -1.11 -0.95 -2.19
CA PHE A 104 -0.89 0.36 -1.57
C PHE A 104 0.56 0.55 -1.08
N ILE A 105 1.13 -0.43 -0.37
CA ILE A 105 2.52 -0.36 0.12
C ILE A 105 3.50 -0.35 -1.05
N GLU A 106 3.33 -1.24 -2.02
CA GLU A 106 4.26 -1.40 -3.14
C GLU A 106 4.25 -0.17 -4.07
N GLN A 107 3.08 0.44 -4.23
CA GLN A 107 2.97 1.74 -4.89
C GLN A 107 3.80 2.80 -4.19
N GLY A 108 3.73 2.85 -2.86
CA GLY A 108 4.53 3.75 -2.03
C GLY A 108 6.02 3.51 -2.24
N GLY A 109 6.46 2.25 -2.18
CA GLY A 109 7.84 1.86 -2.48
C GLY A 109 8.30 2.31 -3.86
N SER A 110 7.49 2.03 -4.89
CA SER A 110 7.76 2.42 -6.28
C SER A 110 8.05 3.92 -6.47
N SER A 111 7.57 4.76 -5.57
CA SER A 111 7.82 6.20 -5.57
C SER A 111 8.95 6.61 -4.62
N LEU A 112 9.02 5.99 -3.43
CA LEU A 112 9.97 6.34 -2.38
C LEU A 112 11.43 6.08 -2.80
N TYR A 113 11.72 4.89 -3.33
CA TYR A 113 13.08 4.51 -3.72
C TYR A 113 13.73 5.46 -4.74
N PRO A 114 13.09 5.75 -5.90
CA PRO A 114 13.69 6.67 -6.86
C PRO A 114 13.75 8.12 -6.35
N SER A 115 12.85 8.53 -5.46
CA SER A 115 12.95 9.84 -4.79
C SER A 115 14.14 9.93 -3.86
N LEU A 116 14.37 8.94 -3.00
CA LEU A 116 15.54 8.90 -2.12
C LEU A 116 16.86 8.71 -2.89
N ALA A 117 16.83 8.04 -4.05
CA ALA A 117 18.01 7.87 -4.90
C ALA A 117 18.60 9.20 -5.43
N GLN A 118 17.80 10.27 -5.49
CA GLN A 118 18.29 11.61 -5.85
C GLN A 118 19.06 12.30 -4.70
N ARG A 119 18.95 11.77 -3.47
CA ARG A 119 19.34 12.43 -2.21
C ARG A 119 20.52 11.76 -1.51
N VAL A 120 20.66 10.45 -1.64
CA VAL A 120 21.72 9.71 -0.93
C VAL A 120 23.12 10.05 -1.44
N THR A 121 24.06 10.23 -0.50
CA THR A 121 25.50 10.43 -0.77
C THR A 121 26.24 9.11 -1.00
N SER A 122 25.93 8.10 -0.18
CA SER A 122 26.63 6.82 -0.23
C SER A 122 26.30 6.08 -1.52
N LEU A 123 27.34 5.80 -2.33
CA LEU A 123 27.20 4.98 -3.53
C LEU A 123 26.69 3.56 -3.23
N GLU A 124 26.99 3.04 -2.05
CA GLU A 124 26.46 1.75 -1.61
C GLU A 124 24.95 1.84 -1.38
N VAL A 125 24.50 2.87 -0.67
CA VAL A 125 23.06 3.09 -0.45
C VAL A 125 22.34 3.39 -1.77
N LEU A 126 22.95 4.17 -2.67
CA LEU A 126 22.39 4.41 -4.01
C LEU A 126 22.19 3.10 -4.77
N ARG A 127 23.17 2.19 -4.75
CA ARG A 127 23.04 0.86 -5.37
C ARG A 127 21.90 0.06 -4.74
N ILE A 128 21.72 0.14 -3.42
CA ILE A 128 20.60 -0.52 -2.72
C ILE A 128 19.26 0.05 -3.21
N LEU A 129 19.09 1.38 -3.20
CA LEU A 129 17.85 2.02 -3.61
C LEU A 129 17.49 1.70 -5.06
N LEU A 130 18.48 1.76 -5.97
CA LEU A 130 18.29 1.44 -7.39
C LEU A 130 18.09 -0.05 -7.66
N SER A 131 18.44 -0.94 -6.73
CA SER A 131 18.20 -2.39 -6.86
C SER A 131 16.83 -2.80 -6.30
N ILE A 132 16.40 -2.16 -5.21
CA ILE A 132 15.11 -2.47 -4.57
C ILE A 132 13.96 -1.77 -5.31
N GLY A 133 14.11 -0.51 -5.69
CA GLY A 133 13.03 0.29 -6.32
C GLY A 133 12.35 -0.38 -7.52
N PRO A 134 13.09 -0.95 -8.49
CA PRO A 134 12.50 -1.68 -9.61
C PRO A 134 11.72 -2.93 -9.18
N THR A 135 12.15 -3.58 -8.09
CA THR A 135 11.46 -4.77 -7.55
C THR A 135 10.09 -4.37 -6.99
N GLU A 136 10.00 -3.27 -6.22
CA GLU A 136 8.71 -2.81 -5.72
C GLU A 136 7.79 -2.29 -6.84
N THR A 137 8.37 -1.75 -7.91
CA THR A 137 7.60 -1.41 -9.12
C THR A 137 6.98 -2.65 -9.76
N ALA A 138 7.73 -3.76 -9.84
CA ALA A 138 7.20 -5.03 -10.32
C ALA A 138 6.15 -5.60 -9.36
N HIS A 139 6.39 -5.55 -8.05
CA HIS A 139 5.42 -5.98 -7.03
C HIS A 139 4.13 -5.19 -7.12
N PHE A 140 4.20 -3.87 -7.27
CA PHE A 140 3.01 -3.02 -7.43
C PHE A 140 2.18 -3.47 -8.63
N GLN A 141 2.82 -3.67 -9.79
CA GLN A 141 2.13 -4.12 -11.00
C GLN A 141 1.50 -5.51 -10.82
N ILE A 142 2.21 -6.44 -10.18
CA ILE A 142 1.67 -7.77 -9.87
C ILE A 142 0.46 -7.64 -8.94
N TRP A 143 0.56 -6.90 -7.83
CA TRP A 143 -0.54 -6.78 -6.89
C TRP A 143 -1.73 -6.02 -7.47
N HIS A 144 -1.50 -5.03 -8.33
CA HIS A 144 -2.55 -4.34 -9.09
C HIS A 144 -3.32 -5.34 -9.97
N ASP A 145 -2.61 -6.17 -10.75
CA ASP A 145 -3.21 -7.24 -11.57
C ASP A 145 -3.98 -8.25 -10.73
N LYS A 146 -3.40 -8.69 -9.61
CA LYS A 146 -3.95 -9.71 -8.74
C LYS A 146 -5.20 -9.21 -8.02
N ALA A 147 -5.18 -7.98 -7.52
CA ALA A 147 -6.35 -7.33 -6.95
C ALA A 147 -7.45 -7.16 -8.00
N GLY A 148 -7.11 -6.91 -9.28
CA GLY A 148 -8.10 -6.78 -10.35
C GLY A 148 -8.72 -8.09 -10.79
N ASN A 149 -7.92 -9.14 -10.94
CA ASN A 149 -8.36 -10.40 -11.53
C ASN A 149 -8.97 -11.39 -10.53
N TYR A 150 -8.60 -11.30 -9.25
CA TYR A 150 -9.03 -12.27 -8.24
C TYR A 150 -10.10 -11.75 -7.29
N VAL A 151 -10.25 -10.43 -7.15
CA VAL A 151 -11.30 -9.86 -6.33
C VAL A 151 -12.61 -9.99 -7.08
N ARG A 152 -13.56 -10.70 -6.48
CA ARG A 152 -14.93 -10.79 -6.96
C ARG A 152 -15.82 -9.89 -6.10
N PRO A 153 -16.97 -9.42 -6.63
CA PRO A 153 -17.94 -8.71 -5.82
C PRO A 153 -18.29 -9.51 -4.56
N LEU A 154 -18.18 -8.85 -3.40
CA LEU A 154 -18.27 -9.50 -2.11
C LEU A 154 -18.79 -8.51 -1.07
N THR A 155 -19.68 -8.95 -0.20
CA THR A 155 -20.08 -8.21 1.01
C THR A 155 -19.79 -9.10 2.20
N ASP A 156 -18.95 -8.64 3.12
CA ASP A 156 -18.59 -9.38 4.32
C ASP A 156 -19.46 -8.95 5.50
N LEU A 157 -20.42 -9.78 5.86
CA LEU A 157 -21.32 -9.49 6.98
C LEU A 157 -20.63 -9.59 8.35
N SER A 158 -19.46 -10.23 8.42
CA SER A 158 -18.64 -10.34 9.63
C SER A 158 -17.82 -9.06 9.89
N GLN A 159 -17.69 -8.19 8.88
CA GLN A 159 -17.10 -6.86 8.99
C GLN A 159 -18.10 -5.81 8.47
N PRO A 160 -19.00 -5.31 9.34
CA PRO A 160 -20.04 -4.36 8.94
C PRO A 160 -19.47 -3.18 8.13
N GLY A 161 -20.01 -2.98 6.93
CA GLY A 161 -19.59 -1.91 6.02
C GLY A 161 -18.51 -2.30 5.01
N LEU A 162 -17.92 -3.50 5.08
CA LEU A 162 -16.97 -3.98 4.09
C LEU A 162 -17.67 -4.52 2.84
N VAL A 163 -17.50 -3.78 1.74
CA VAL A 163 -18.03 -4.17 0.42
C VAL A 163 -16.90 -4.05 -0.61
N PHE A 164 -16.66 -5.13 -1.34
CA PHE A 164 -15.91 -5.15 -2.58
C PHE A 164 -16.92 -5.11 -3.72
N PRO A 165 -17.09 -3.98 -4.42
CA PRO A 165 -18.02 -3.89 -5.55
C PRO A 165 -17.47 -4.62 -6.78
N GLU A 166 -18.32 -4.77 -7.80
CA GLU A 166 -17.83 -4.99 -9.16
C GLU A 166 -17.08 -3.73 -9.60
N ILE A 167 -15.78 -3.88 -9.89
CA ILE A 167 -14.92 -2.77 -10.31
C ILE A 167 -14.74 -2.72 -11.83
N ASN A 168 -14.95 -3.83 -12.55
CA ASN A 168 -14.87 -3.88 -14.00
C ASN A 168 -16.22 -3.52 -14.66
N VAL A 169 -16.66 -2.28 -14.49
CA VAL A 169 -17.98 -1.80 -14.92
C VAL A 169 -17.96 -0.97 -16.22
N GLY A 170 -16.90 -1.09 -17.02
CA GLY A 170 -16.74 -0.31 -18.26
C GLY A 170 -16.25 1.13 -18.05
N ASP A 171 -15.63 1.40 -16.89
CA ASP A 171 -14.84 2.60 -16.64
C ASP A 171 -13.36 2.24 -16.80
N ASP A 172 -12.70 2.78 -17.83
CA ASP A 172 -11.29 2.51 -18.14
C ASP A 172 -10.36 2.80 -16.95
N LEU A 173 -10.73 3.72 -16.05
CA LEU A 173 -9.95 4.03 -14.84
C LEU A 173 -9.96 2.90 -13.81
N LEU A 174 -10.97 2.03 -13.83
CA LEU A 174 -11.13 0.90 -12.90
C LEU A 174 -11.00 -0.46 -13.57
N GLN A 175 -10.75 -0.49 -14.88
CA GLN A 175 -10.64 -1.74 -15.63
C GLN A 175 -9.50 -2.60 -15.11
N THR A 176 -9.82 -3.85 -14.76
CA THR A 176 -8.98 -4.70 -13.90
C THR A 176 -7.74 -5.28 -14.57
N ASN A 177 -7.74 -5.40 -15.89
CA ASN A 177 -6.61 -5.92 -16.66
C ASN A 177 -5.71 -4.79 -17.23
N LEU A 178 -6.01 -3.53 -16.94
CA LEU A 178 -5.21 -2.40 -17.39
C LEU A 178 -4.32 -1.89 -16.24
N VAL A 179 -3.20 -2.58 -16.01
CA VAL A 179 -2.36 -2.37 -14.82
C VAL A 179 -1.23 -1.35 -15.01
N MET A 180 -0.81 -1.14 -16.27
CA MET A 180 0.26 -0.22 -16.62
C MET A 180 -0.18 1.26 -16.49
N PRO A 181 0.72 2.19 -16.12
CA PRO A 181 0.39 3.59 -16.07
C PRO A 181 -0.01 4.14 -17.45
N GLU A 182 -1.12 4.86 -17.52
CA GLU A 182 -1.52 5.60 -18.72
C GLU A 182 -0.68 6.88 -18.87
N PRO A 183 -0.46 7.36 -20.10
CA PRO A 183 0.22 8.63 -20.30
C PRO A 183 -0.52 9.79 -19.61
N THR A 184 0.19 10.54 -18.77
CA THR A 184 -0.31 11.75 -18.10
C THR A 184 0.71 12.89 -18.16
N PHE A 185 0.34 14.09 -17.73
CA PHE A 185 1.23 15.25 -17.68
C PHE A 185 2.49 14.95 -16.86
N PHE A 186 3.69 15.25 -17.35
CA PHE A 186 4.95 14.96 -16.64
C PHE A 186 5.80 16.22 -16.46
N LEU A 187 6.14 16.57 -15.21
CA LEU A 187 6.93 17.74 -14.77
C LEU A 187 6.36 19.12 -15.15
N SER A 188 5.91 19.30 -16.38
CA SER A 188 5.38 20.53 -16.95
C SER A 188 4.45 20.18 -18.11
N ASN A 189 3.16 20.41 -17.91
CA ASN A 189 2.09 20.17 -18.89
C ASN A 189 2.17 21.05 -20.15
N THR A 190 3.06 22.04 -20.18
CA THR A 190 3.32 22.89 -21.36
C THR A 190 4.62 22.55 -22.09
N ARG A 191 5.56 21.84 -21.45
CA ARG A 191 6.90 21.56 -22.00
C ARG A 191 7.09 20.13 -22.46
N PHE A 192 6.37 19.18 -21.87
CA PHE A 192 6.52 17.76 -22.18
C PHE A 192 5.19 17.18 -22.67
N PRO A 193 5.24 16.25 -23.65
CA PRO A 193 4.05 15.46 -23.99
C PRO A 193 3.67 14.55 -22.81
N PRO A 194 2.42 14.05 -22.78
CA PRO A 194 2.02 13.03 -21.82
C PRO A 194 2.92 11.78 -21.90
N CYS A 195 3.31 11.25 -20.75
CA CYS A 195 4.19 10.09 -20.63
C CYS A 195 3.64 9.12 -19.56
N SER A 196 3.83 7.82 -19.78
CA SER A 196 3.57 6.81 -18.74
C SER A 196 4.65 6.89 -17.68
N ILE A 197 4.27 7.30 -16.48
CA ILE A 197 5.15 7.49 -15.33
C ILE A 197 4.50 6.91 -14.08
N ILE A 198 5.32 6.56 -13.09
CA ILE A 198 4.84 6.32 -11.74
C ILE A 198 4.78 7.70 -11.06
N ARG A 199 5.91 8.21 -10.59
CA ARG A 199 5.98 9.55 -10.00
C ARG A 199 7.24 10.27 -10.47
N THR A 200 7.23 11.58 -10.36
CA THR A 200 8.46 12.37 -10.46
C THR A 200 9.41 11.98 -9.33
N THR A 201 10.71 12.04 -9.57
CA THR A 201 11.73 11.59 -8.60
C THR A 201 12.30 12.75 -7.79
N ASN A 202 12.03 14.00 -8.19
CA ASN A 202 12.48 15.18 -7.46
C ASN A 202 11.36 15.72 -6.55
N THR A 203 11.04 14.96 -5.51
CA THR A 203 9.96 15.26 -4.56
C THR A 203 10.48 15.78 -3.23
N VAL A 204 9.79 16.72 -2.59
CA VAL A 204 10.09 17.15 -1.22
C VAL A 204 9.32 16.29 -0.22
N GLY A 205 9.96 15.82 0.84
CA GLY A 205 9.29 15.11 1.93
C GLY A 205 8.82 13.69 1.57
N ALA A 206 9.57 12.95 0.75
CA ALA A 206 9.15 11.64 0.27
C ALA A 206 9.08 10.60 1.41
N ALA A 207 10.08 10.59 2.28
CA ALA A 207 10.13 9.68 3.43
C ALA A 207 9.09 10.06 4.48
N MET A 208 8.94 11.37 4.77
CA MET A 208 7.88 11.87 5.64
C MET A 208 6.50 11.54 5.10
N GLY A 209 6.29 11.68 3.78
CA GLY A 209 5.06 11.27 3.10
C GLY A 209 4.75 9.80 3.28
N ALA A 210 5.75 8.92 3.13
CA ALA A 210 5.59 7.49 3.36
C ALA A 210 5.26 7.16 4.83
N GLY A 211 5.97 7.77 5.78
CA GLY A 211 5.70 7.61 7.22
C GLY A 211 4.29 8.06 7.61
N ASN A 212 3.85 9.20 7.08
CA ASN A 212 2.50 9.72 7.28
C ASN A 212 1.43 8.80 6.68
N ALA A 213 1.65 8.28 5.46
CA ALA A 213 0.70 7.41 4.79
C ALA A 213 0.53 6.07 5.52
N LEU A 214 1.62 5.43 5.95
CA LEU A 214 1.61 4.19 6.75
C LEU A 214 1.13 4.41 8.20
N THR A 215 1.15 5.65 8.69
CA THR A 215 0.52 5.97 9.98
C THR A 215 -0.99 6.14 9.79
N ALA A 216 -1.39 6.86 8.73
CA ALA A 216 -2.78 7.14 8.43
C ALA A 216 -3.59 5.88 8.05
N ASP A 217 -2.97 4.91 7.38
CA ASP A 217 -3.62 3.63 7.05
C ASP A 217 -3.85 2.74 8.29
N GLY A 218 -3.25 3.08 9.43
CA GLY A 218 -3.34 2.32 10.68
C GLY A 218 -2.31 1.20 10.85
N LEU A 219 -1.30 1.10 9.98
CA LEU A 219 -0.26 0.06 10.04
C LEU A 219 0.52 0.07 11.35
N PHE A 220 0.58 1.22 12.02
CA PHE A 220 1.28 1.40 13.30
C PHE A 220 0.34 1.64 14.49
N ASP A 221 -0.98 1.48 14.31
CA ASP A 221 -1.95 1.65 15.40
C ASP A 221 -1.59 0.76 16.60
N GLY A 222 -1.60 1.34 17.79
CA GLY A 222 -1.23 0.68 19.05
C GLY A 222 0.26 0.75 19.42
N GLN A 223 1.12 1.29 18.55
CA GLN A 223 2.51 1.55 18.92
C GLN A 223 2.63 2.67 19.96
N PRO A 224 3.69 2.67 20.80
CA PRO A 224 3.88 3.73 21.78
C PRO A 224 4.36 5.02 21.11
N PRO A 225 4.18 6.20 21.73
CA PRO A 225 4.60 7.49 21.16
C PRO A 225 6.06 7.52 20.69
N GLN A 226 6.96 6.85 21.42
CA GLN A 226 8.38 6.77 21.09
C GLN A 226 8.65 6.11 19.73
N PHE A 227 7.77 5.22 19.26
CA PHE A 227 7.87 4.64 17.92
C PHE A 227 7.63 5.71 16.85
N PHE A 228 6.66 6.59 17.05
CA PHE A 228 6.31 7.64 16.09
C PHE A 228 7.35 8.75 16.06
N GLU A 229 7.92 9.13 17.21
CA GLU A 229 9.07 10.04 17.24
C GLU A 229 10.24 9.44 16.48
N PHE A 230 10.57 8.16 16.74
CA PHE A 230 11.64 7.47 16.00
C PHE A 230 11.36 7.41 14.49
N LEU A 231 10.14 7.06 14.07
CA LEU A 231 9.76 7.00 12.66
C LEU A 231 9.88 8.36 11.99
N LYS A 232 9.46 9.42 12.68
CA LYS A 232 9.54 10.80 12.19
C LYS A 232 11.00 11.26 12.07
N ASP A 233 11.84 11.00 13.06
CA ASP A 233 13.25 11.34 13.01
C ASP A 233 13.95 10.63 11.85
N LEU A 234 13.70 9.32 11.70
CA LEU A 234 14.24 8.53 10.58
C LEU A 234 13.78 9.07 9.22
N ALA A 235 12.51 9.41 9.08
CA ALA A 235 11.96 9.94 7.85
C ALA A 235 12.52 11.34 7.53
N HIS A 236 12.66 12.19 8.54
CA HIS A 236 13.25 13.53 8.41
C HIS A 236 14.71 13.44 7.97
N GLU A 237 15.53 12.60 8.62
CA GLU A 237 16.94 12.38 8.23
C GLU A 237 17.06 11.86 6.79
N ALA A 238 16.14 10.99 6.35
CA ALA A 238 16.14 10.47 4.99
C ALA A 238 15.77 11.54 3.95
N ASP A 239 14.86 12.45 4.27
CA ASP A 239 14.46 13.56 3.39
C ASP A 239 15.52 14.67 3.31
N GLU A 240 16.24 14.93 4.41
CA GLU A 240 17.36 15.90 4.50
C GLU A 240 18.68 15.36 3.93
N ALA A 241 18.73 14.10 3.48
CA ALA A 241 19.91 13.58 2.81
C ALA A 241 20.17 14.40 1.53
N GLU A 242 21.38 14.94 1.38
CA GLU A 242 21.78 15.70 0.20
C GLU A 242 22.92 15.00 -0.52
N ARG A 243 22.82 14.88 -1.84
CA ARG A 243 23.89 14.30 -2.63
C ARG A 243 25.04 15.30 -2.72
N GLU A 244 26.21 14.92 -2.19
CA GLU A 244 27.45 15.65 -2.43
C GLU A 244 27.77 15.61 -3.93
N ILE A 245 27.94 16.80 -4.53
CA ILE A 245 28.27 16.99 -5.95
C ILE A 245 29.79 16.89 -6.14
#